data_AF-A0A4R6MET1-F1
#
_entry.id   AF-A0A4R6MET1-F1
#
_cell.length_a   1.000
_cell.length_b   1.000
_cell.length_c   1.000
_cell.angle_alpha   90.00
_cell.angle_beta   90.00
_cell.angle_gamma   90.00
#
_symmetry.space_group_name_H-M   'P 1'
#
loop_
_entity.id
_entity.type
_entity.pdbx_description
1 polymer ?
#
loop_
_entity_poly.entity_id
_entity_poly.type
_entity_poly.pdbx_seq_one_letter_code
_entity_poly.pdbx_strand_id
1 'polypeptide(L)'
;MNHISINLTVIISTMQHAIDINGKKITPAYSGERAVCGFCKQEVIGKCGEIYIWHWQHVHNADCDLWKEGETKWHRDWKNKFPLDWQETIIEKNSEKHIADIFTPNGIVIEFQNSMISSSIIAEREKFYEKMIWVINAQTFKDNLITENISDQQLAEIDRRYSAQRSLLSKHNSFGLQNTKKKQNVLTTEIQSREDALKGLESVTDLFKSYNKNAETFAEQIIITWQSENLFVDPSLIEIISDDAIPAKKSFFRLLRDLKRNKHFLSAALENSVEIEELYKERNEILNEIENLKPALKEELKSVASQHLNREVEIAQLKREILFLKWKNTENDKELEELKISIDNYIKTNLKKIEADFDEERNKILKDKNKLTLSWKRERKSWGSAAAPIFFDIGDGYLLYKHPNNKASRVKVCDFMSKYNPGER
;
A
#
# COMPACT_ATOMS: atom_id res chain seq x y z
N MET A 1 -41.95 7.40 -33.45
CA MET A 1 -42.02 6.35 -32.41
C MET A 1 -41.03 5.26 -32.80
N ASN A 2 -39.77 5.40 -32.40
CA ASN A 2 -38.76 4.37 -32.64
C ASN A 2 -38.80 3.41 -31.46
N HIS A 3 -39.36 2.22 -31.69
CA HIS A 3 -39.25 1.11 -30.75
C HIS A 3 -37.77 0.71 -30.66
N ILE A 4 -37.13 1.12 -29.57
CA ILE A 4 -35.88 0.52 -29.12
C ILE A 4 -36.24 -0.90 -28.67
N SER A 5 -35.98 -1.88 -29.53
CA SER A 5 -35.93 -3.27 -29.10
C SER A 5 -34.71 -3.42 -28.18
N ILE A 6 -34.96 -3.31 -26.88
CA ILE A 6 -34.02 -3.77 -25.87
C ILE A 6 -34.00 -5.29 -26.02
N ASN A 7 -32.96 -5.81 -26.67
CA ASN A 7 -32.65 -7.23 -26.67
C ASN A 7 -32.19 -7.58 -25.25
N LEU A 8 -33.16 -7.75 -24.34
CA LEU A 8 -32.98 -8.43 -23.06
C LEU A 8 -32.60 -9.87 -23.43
N THR A 9 -31.30 -10.10 -23.58
CA THR A 9 -30.75 -11.45 -23.53
C THR A 9 -31.08 -11.92 -22.13
N VAL A 10 -32.15 -12.72 -22.01
CA VAL A 10 -32.49 -13.41 -20.76
C VAL A 10 -31.22 -14.13 -20.34
N ILE A 11 -30.62 -13.69 -19.23
CA ILE A 11 -29.50 -14.38 -18.61
C ILE A 11 -30.09 -15.66 -18.04
N ILE A 12 -30.24 -16.67 -18.88
CA ILE A 12 -30.67 -18.00 -18.45
C ILE A 12 -29.49 -18.57 -17.68
N SER A 13 -29.67 -18.85 -16.39
CA SER A 13 -28.68 -19.57 -15.59
C SER A 13 -28.42 -20.92 -16.26
N THR A 14 -27.25 -21.08 -16.87
CA THR A 14 -26.85 -22.27 -17.61
C THR A 14 -26.10 -23.20 -16.66
N MET A 15 -26.74 -24.29 -16.23
CA MET A 15 -26.13 -25.28 -15.35
C MET A 15 -25.45 -26.38 -16.17
N GLN A 16 -24.19 -26.71 -15.88
CA GLN A 16 -23.48 -27.74 -16.63
C GLN A 16 -23.88 -29.15 -16.19
N HIS A 17 -24.13 -29.36 -14.89
CA HIS A 17 -24.39 -30.68 -14.34
C HIS A 17 -25.71 -30.79 -13.58
N ALA A 18 -26.38 -31.93 -13.73
CA ALA A 18 -27.55 -32.32 -12.96
C ALA A 18 -27.32 -33.70 -12.32
N ILE A 19 -28.29 -34.16 -11.52
CA ILE A 19 -28.29 -35.47 -10.89
C ILE A 19 -29.31 -36.36 -11.60
N ASP A 20 -28.87 -37.53 -12.04
CA ASP A 20 -29.73 -38.54 -12.67
C ASP A 20 -30.54 -39.34 -11.62
N ILE A 21 -31.37 -40.29 -12.10
CA ILE A 21 -32.19 -41.16 -11.24
C ILE A 21 -31.36 -42.07 -10.31
N ASN A 22 -30.09 -42.30 -10.63
CA ASN A 22 -29.16 -43.12 -9.85
C ASN A 22 -28.33 -42.28 -8.88
N GLY A 23 -28.56 -40.97 -8.79
CA GLY A 23 -27.79 -40.07 -7.96
C GLY A 23 -26.44 -39.64 -8.56
N LYS A 24 -26.18 -39.97 -9.83
CA LYS A 24 -24.92 -39.65 -10.52
C LYS A 24 -24.97 -38.26 -11.15
N LYS A 25 -23.85 -37.55 -11.08
CA LYS A 25 -23.63 -36.28 -11.77
C LYS A 25 -23.50 -36.48 -13.28
N ILE A 26 -24.34 -35.79 -14.06
CA ILE A 26 -24.41 -35.94 -15.52
C ILE A 26 -24.49 -34.59 -16.25
N THR A 27 -23.95 -34.55 -17.47
CA THR A 27 -24.21 -33.51 -18.49
C THR A 27 -25.36 -33.97 -19.39
N PRO A 28 -26.12 -33.06 -20.02
CA PRO A 28 -27.22 -33.48 -20.88
C PRO A 28 -26.66 -34.20 -22.12
N ALA A 29 -27.23 -35.35 -22.46
CA ALA A 29 -26.91 -36.15 -23.63
C ALA A 29 -27.74 -35.75 -24.86
N TYR A 30 -28.96 -35.24 -24.66
CA TYR A 30 -29.84 -34.75 -25.72
C TYR A 30 -30.81 -33.66 -25.24
N SER A 31 -31.38 -32.91 -26.19
CA SER A 31 -32.34 -31.85 -25.87
C SER A 31 -33.68 -32.45 -25.43
N GLY A 32 -34.23 -31.99 -24.31
CA GLY A 32 -35.45 -32.54 -23.71
C GLY A 32 -35.21 -33.63 -22.66
N GLU A 33 -33.97 -34.08 -22.45
CA GLU A 33 -33.62 -34.99 -21.36
C GLU A 33 -34.03 -34.39 -20.01
N ARG A 34 -34.48 -35.21 -19.05
CA ARG A 34 -34.92 -34.77 -17.73
C ARG A 34 -33.98 -35.28 -16.64
N ALA A 35 -33.66 -34.42 -15.70
CA ALA A 35 -32.84 -34.73 -14.52
C ALA A 35 -33.26 -33.85 -13.34
N VAL A 36 -32.59 -33.98 -12.21
CA VAL A 36 -32.85 -33.19 -11.01
C VAL A 36 -31.69 -32.24 -10.71
N CYS A 37 -32.00 -30.98 -10.38
CA CYS A 37 -30.99 -30.03 -9.93
C CYS A 37 -30.33 -30.51 -8.63
N GLY A 38 -29.00 -30.61 -8.62
CA GLY A 38 -28.27 -31.00 -7.41
C GLY A 38 -28.51 -30.06 -6.22
N PHE A 39 -28.79 -28.78 -6.48
CA PHE A 39 -28.90 -27.72 -5.49
C PHE A 39 -30.30 -27.57 -4.89
N CYS A 40 -31.34 -27.33 -5.71
CA CYS A 40 -32.72 -27.10 -5.24
C CYS A 40 -33.61 -28.34 -5.31
N LYS A 41 -33.10 -29.44 -5.91
CA LYS A 41 -33.83 -30.69 -6.15
C LYS A 41 -35.06 -30.54 -7.05
N GLN A 42 -35.21 -29.43 -7.76
CA GLN A 42 -36.25 -29.24 -8.78
C GLN A 42 -35.85 -29.86 -10.11
N GLU A 43 -36.85 -30.13 -10.95
CA GLU A 43 -36.64 -30.71 -12.27
C GLU A 43 -35.91 -29.75 -13.22
N VAL A 44 -34.99 -30.30 -14.02
CA VAL A 44 -34.27 -29.60 -15.08
C VAL A 44 -34.37 -30.36 -16.40
N ILE A 45 -34.38 -29.62 -17.51
CA ILE A 45 -34.41 -30.15 -18.87
C ILE A 45 -33.11 -29.82 -19.60
N GLY A 46 -32.55 -30.80 -20.30
CA GLY A 46 -31.39 -30.64 -21.16
C GLY A 46 -31.71 -29.77 -22.37
N LYS A 47 -30.91 -28.76 -22.63
CA LYS A 47 -30.97 -27.92 -23.83
C LYS A 47 -29.70 -28.16 -24.63
N CYS A 48 -29.85 -28.88 -25.74
CA CYS A 48 -28.75 -29.26 -26.62
C CYS A 48 -29.04 -28.78 -28.05
N GLY A 49 -27.99 -28.41 -28.79
CA GLY A 49 -28.09 -28.00 -30.19
C GLY A 49 -26.82 -27.34 -30.70
N GLU A 50 -26.85 -26.85 -31.94
CA GLU A 50 -25.71 -26.18 -32.59
C GLU A 50 -25.55 -24.71 -32.16
N ILE A 51 -26.63 -24.09 -31.67
CA ILE A 51 -26.68 -22.66 -31.34
C ILE A 51 -26.29 -22.41 -29.87
N TYR A 52 -26.65 -23.33 -28.96
CA TYR A 52 -26.47 -23.14 -27.53
C TYR A 52 -25.45 -24.13 -26.96
N ILE A 53 -24.62 -23.67 -26.03
CA ILE A 53 -23.77 -24.55 -25.23
C ILE A 53 -24.70 -25.51 -24.48
N TRP A 54 -24.41 -26.81 -24.52
CA TRP A 54 -25.26 -27.81 -23.89
C TRP A 54 -25.33 -27.58 -22.38
N HIS A 55 -26.54 -27.41 -21.84
CA HIS A 55 -26.76 -27.08 -20.43
C HIS A 55 -28.11 -27.63 -19.94
N TRP A 56 -28.23 -27.72 -18.62
CA TRP A 56 -29.48 -27.97 -17.91
C TRP A 56 -30.17 -26.65 -17.59
N GLN A 57 -31.47 -26.59 -17.86
CA GLN A 57 -32.34 -25.45 -17.54
C GLN A 57 -33.48 -25.91 -16.63
N HIS A 58 -33.81 -25.15 -15.58
CA HIS A 58 -34.98 -25.44 -14.77
C HIS A 58 -36.27 -25.37 -15.60
N VAL A 59 -37.18 -26.33 -15.41
CA VAL A 59 -38.46 -26.40 -16.14
C VAL A 59 -39.34 -25.19 -15.85
N HIS A 60 -39.32 -24.74 -14.61
CA HIS A 60 -39.90 -23.48 -14.16
C HIS A 60 -38.79 -22.50 -13.85
N ASN A 61 -39.00 -21.20 -14.08
CA ASN A 61 -37.99 -20.16 -13.88
C ASN A 61 -37.67 -20.05 -12.38
N ALA A 62 -36.74 -20.88 -11.92
CA ALA A 62 -36.30 -20.97 -10.54
C ALA A 62 -34.90 -20.36 -10.48
N ASP A 63 -34.80 -19.18 -9.85
CA ASP A 63 -33.51 -18.62 -9.44
C ASP A 63 -32.96 -19.48 -8.29
N CYS A 64 -32.25 -20.53 -8.69
CA CYS A 64 -31.82 -21.61 -7.82
C CYS A 64 -30.63 -21.20 -6.95
N ASP A 65 -29.60 -20.58 -7.54
CA ASP A 65 -28.49 -19.97 -6.83
C ASP A 65 -28.27 -18.56 -7.40
N LEU A 66 -28.39 -17.53 -6.55
CA LEU A 66 -28.27 -16.13 -6.92
C LEU A 66 -26.85 -15.74 -7.37
N TRP A 67 -25.84 -16.56 -7.05
CA TRP A 67 -24.46 -16.34 -7.50
C TRP A 67 -24.17 -16.95 -8.87
N LYS A 68 -25.09 -17.74 -9.43
CA LYS A 68 -24.86 -18.42 -10.70
C LYS A 68 -25.22 -17.52 -11.88
N GLU A 69 -24.21 -16.89 -12.46
CA GLU A 69 -24.33 -16.11 -13.69
C GLU A 69 -24.46 -17.00 -14.95
N GLY A 70 -24.79 -16.38 -16.09
CA GLY A 70 -24.75 -17.04 -17.39
C GLY A 70 -23.33 -17.46 -17.78
N GLU A 71 -23.17 -18.71 -18.20
CA GLU A 71 -21.87 -19.31 -18.50
C GLU A 71 -21.42 -18.98 -19.92
N THR A 72 -20.16 -18.57 -20.07
CA THR A 72 -19.55 -18.36 -21.39
C THR A 72 -18.71 -19.58 -21.79
N LYS A 73 -18.34 -19.67 -23.08
CA LYS A 73 -17.41 -20.70 -23.54
C LYS A 73 -16.09 -20.68 -22.76
N TRP A 74 -15.55 -19.48 -22.49
CA TRP A 74 -14.33 -19.31 -21.69
C TRP A 74 -14.48 -19.89 -20.27
N HIS A 75 -15.62 -19.62 -19.63
CA HIS A 75 -15.94 -20.12 -18.29
C HIS A 75 -16.01 -21.66 -18.26
N ARG A 76 -16.74 -22.24 -19.22
CA ARG A 76 -16.86 -23.69 -19.43
C ARG A 76 -15.52 -24.35 -19.72
N ASP A 77 -14.73 -23.78 -20.64
CA ASP A 77 -13.42 -24.30 -21.02
C ASP A 77 -12.46 -24.33 -19.83
N TRP A 78 -12.54 -23.35 -18.93
CA TRP A 78 -11.76 -23.31 -17.69
C TRP A 78 -12.18 -24.38 -16.69
N LYS A 79 -13.48 -24.55 -16.44
CA LYS A 79 -13.99 -25.62 -15.56
C LYS A 79 -13.61 -27.01 -16.06
N ASN A 80 -13.69 -27.22 -17.38
CA ASN A 80 -13.36 -28.50 -18.02
C ASN A 80 -11.87 -28.90 -17.92
N LYS A 81 -10.99 -28.02 -17.43
CA LYS A 81 -9.59 -28.38 -17.11
C LYS A 81 -9.44 -29.09 -15.76
N PHE A 82 -10.53 -29.29 -15.03
CA PHE A 82 -10.54 -29.94 -13.73
C PHE A 82 -11.37 -31.23 -13.77
N PRO A 83 -11.10 -32.22 -12.90
CA PRO A 83 -11.90 -33.43 -12.79
C PRO A 83 -13.39 -33.14 -12.58
N LEU A 84 -14.25 -33.96 -13.18
CA LEU A 84 -15.71 -33.80 -13.15
C LEU A 84 -16.27 -33.67 -11.73
N ASP A 85 -15.73 -34.44 -10.79
CA ASP A 85 -16.20 -34.46 -9.39
C ASP A 85 -15.88 -33.16 -8.63
N TRP A 86 -14.99 -32.31 -9.16
CA TRP A 86 -14.61 -31.04 -8.53
C TRP A 86 -15.43 -29.87 -9.06
N GLN A 87 -15.86 -29.94 -10.32
CA GLN A 87 -16.62 -28.89 -10.99
C GLN A 87 -17.98 -28.70 -10.35
N GLU A 88 -18.54 -27.49 -10.27
CA GLU A 88 -19.90 -27.21 -9.77
C GLU A 88 -20.26 -27.97 -8.48
N THR A 89 -19.48 -27.76 -7.43
CA THR A 89 -19.65 -28.44 -6.14
C THR A 89 -20.47 -27.57 -5.20
N ILE A 90 -21.48 -28.16 -4.55
CA ILE A 90 -22.33 -27.45 -3.58
C ILE A 90 -21.59 -27.36 -2.25
N ILE A 91 -21.40 -26.15 -1.76
CA ILE A 91 -20.82 -25.86 -0.46
C ILE A 91 -21.93 -25.30 0.44
N GLU A 92 -22.10 -25.88 1.63
CA GLU A 92 -23.09 -25.46 2.62
C GLU A 92 -22.39 -25.05 3.91
N LYS A 93 -22.68 -23.83 4.39
CA LYS A 93 -22.13 -23.26 5.62
C LYS A 93 -23.20 -22.37 6.27
N ASN A 94 -23.37 -22.47 7.60
CA ASN A 94 -24.28 -21.60 8.37
C ASN A 94 -25.70 -21.48 7.78
N SER A 95 -26.24 -22.58 7.25
CA SER A 95 -27.56 -22.64 6.57
C SER A 95 -27.65 -21.87 5.24
N GLU A 96 -26.53 -21.36 4.72
CA GLU A 96 -26.39 -20.84 3.37
C GLU A 96 -25.70 -21.89 2.49
N LYS A 97 -26.12 -21.99 1.23
CA LYS A 97 -25.53 -22.93 0.27
C LYS A 97 -25.29 -22.22 -1.06
N HIS A 98 -24.14 -22.48 -1.67
CA HIS A 98 -23.75 -21.92 -2.97
C HIS A 98 -22.98 -22.96 -3.80
N ILE A 99 -23.00 -22.80 -5.12
CA ILE A 99 -22.29 -23.65 -6.05
C ILE A 99 -20.93 -23.02 -6.36
N ALA A 100 -19.84 -23.70 -5.96
CA ALA A 100 -18.49 -23.34 -6.35
C ALA A 100 -18.18 -23.85 -7.77
N ASP A 101 -17.55 -23.02 -8.60
CA ASP A 101 -17.14 -23.41 -9.95
C ASP A 101 -16.22 -24.64 -9.93
N ILE A 102 -15.20 -24.62 -9.07
CA ILE A 102 -14.30 -25.74 -8.78
C ILE A 102 -14.08 -25.83 -7.28
N PHE A 103 -14.19 -27.02 -6.72
CA PHE A 103 -13.78 -27.33 -5.35
C PHE A 103 -12.75 -28.46 -5.33
N THR A 104 -11.53 -28.13 -4.92
CA THR A 104 -10.41 -29.09 -4.90
C THR A 104 -10.45 -29.96 -3.63
N PRO A 105 -9.84 -31.17 -3.65
CA PRO A 105 -9.76 -32.04 -2.47
C PRO A 105 -9.03 -31.41 -1.27
N ASN A 106 -8.18 -30.42 -1.52
CA ASN A 106 -7.45 -29.68 -0.49
C ASN A 106 -8.28 -28.52 0.11
N GLY A 107 -9.57 -28.41 -0.24
CA GLY A 107 -10.49 -27.42 0.30
C GLY A 107 -10.30 -26.02 -0.30
N ILE A 108 -9.73 -25.90 -1.50
CA ILE A 108 -9.61 -24.63 -2.23
C ILE A 108 -10.75 -24.53 -3.24
N VAL A 109 -11.46 -23.40 -3.20
CA VAL A 109 -12.44 -23.00 -4.21
C VAL A 109 -11.75 -22.18 -5.31
N ILE A 110 -12.05 -22.43 -6.58
CA ILE A 110 -11.60 -21.59 -7.70
C ILE A 110 -12.84 -21.09 -8.43
N GLU A 111 -13.03 -19.77 -8.45
CA GLU A 111 -14.14 -19.09 -9.12
C GLU A 111 -13.63 -18.41 -10.40
N PHE A 112 -14.36 -18.61 -11.49
CA PHE A 112 -14.02 -18.04 -12.78
C PHE A 112 -14.96 -16.88 -13.10
N GLN A 113 -14.42 -15.67 -13.25
CA GLN A 113 -15.24 -14.48 -13.49
C GLN A 113 -15.01 -13.90 -14.89
N ASN A 114 -16.06 -13.83 -15.69
CA ASN A 114 -16.02 -13.25 -17.03
C ASN A 114 -16.65 -11.84 -17.08
N SER A 115 -17.72 -11.62 -16.32
CA SER A 115 -18.53 -10.40 -16.36
C SER A 115 -18.16 -9.41 -15.25
N MET A 116 -18.71 -8.20 -15.31
CA MET A 116 -18.56 -7.23 -14.22
C MET A 116 -19.28 -7.72 -12.96
N ILE A 117 -18.58 -7.70 -11.83
CA ILE A 117 -19.09 -8.06 -10.51
C ILE A 117 -18.83 -6.88 -9.57
N SER A 118 -19.72 -6.63 -8.59
CA SER A 118 -19.53 -5.56 -7.61
C SER A 118 -18.54 -5.97 -6.52
N SER A 119 -17.91 -4.99 -5.86
CA SER A 119 -17.05 -5.26 -4.70
C SER A 119 -17.79 -5.92 -3.54
N SER A 120 -19.10 -5.61 -3.38
CA SER A 120 -19.92 -6.23 -2.34
C SER A 120 -20.09 -7.73 -2.55
N ILE A 121 -20.38 -8.17 -3.79
CA ILE A 121 -20.54 -9.59 -4.11
C ILE A 121 -19.19 -10.32 -4.00
N ILE A 122 -18.08 -9.69 -4.41
CA ILE A 122 -16.73 -10.25 -4.21
C ILE A 122 -16.49 -10.51 -2.72
N ALA A 123 -16.73 -9.51 -1.85
CA ALA A 123 -16.50 -9.64 -0.42
C ALA A 123 -17.41 -10.71 0.23
N GLU A 124 -18.66 -10.82 -0.23
CA GLU A 124 -19.61 -11.83 0.22
C GLU A 124 -19.12 -13.25 -0.12
N ARG A 125 -18.71 -13.47 -1.38
CA ARG A 125 -18.15 -14.75 -1.83
C ARG A 125 -16.86 -15.12 -1.12
N GLU A 126 -15.96 -14.15 -0.96
CA GLU A 126 -14.69 -14.36 -0.24
C GLU A 126 -14.91 -14.71 1.24
N LYS A 127 -15.89 -14.08 1.88
CA LYS A 127 -16.28 -14.40 3.25
C LYS A 127 -16.90 -15.80 3.37
N PHE A 128 -17.74 -16.19 2.41
CA PHE A 128 -18.40 -17.49 2.42
C PHE A 128 -17.42 -18.64 2.13
N TYR A 129 -16.66 -18.56 1.04
CA TYR A 129 -15.76 -19.63 0.62
C TYR A 129 -14.46 -19.67 1.44
N GLU A 130 -14.00 -18.52 1.96
CA GLU A 130 -12.76 -18.34 2.70
C GLU A 130 -11.50 -18.68 1.86
N LYS A 131 -11.20 -19.97 1.71
CA LYS A 131 -10.06 -20.46 0.93
C LYS A 131 -10.42 -20.51 -0.56
N MET A 132 -10.37 -19.35 -1.21
CA MET A 132 -10.72 -19.24 -2.63
C MET A 132 -9.66 -18.53 -3.49
N ILE A 133 -9.77 -18.73 -4.80
CA ILE A 133 -8.96 -18.08 -5.84
C ILE A 133 -9.89 -17.55 -6.92
N TRP A 134 -9.61 -16.34 -7.40
CA TRP A 134 -10.24 -15.77 -8.59
C TRP A 134 -9.39 -16.01 -9.84
N VAL A 135 -10.01 -16.52 -10.89
CA VAL A 135 -9.46 -16.48 -12.26
C VAL A 135 -10.40 -15.62 -13.11
N ILE A 136 -9.90 -14.52 -13.65
CA ILE A 136 -10.71 -13.50 -14.30
C ILE A 136 -10.37 -13.46 -15.78
N ASN A 137 -11.38 -13.47 -16.64
CA ASN A 137 -11.17 -13.26 -18.07
C ASN A 137 -10.76 -11.81 -18.32
N ALA A 138 -9.47 -11.57 -18.53
CA ALA A 138 -8.92 -10.25 -18.81
C ALA A 138 -8.71 -9.98 -20.30
N GLN A 139 -9.00 -10.94 -21.19
CA GLN A 139 -8.69 -10.82 -22.62
C GLN A 139 -9.29 -9.55 -23.26
N THR A 140 -10.50 -9.17 -22.84
CA THR A 140 -11.21 -7.98 -23.35
C THR A 140 -10.67 -6.65 -22.83
N PHE A 141 -9.87 -6.66 -21.75
CA PHE A 141 -9.31 -5.46 -21.14
C PHE A 141 -7.81 -5.60 -20.82
N LYS A 142 -7.10 -6.52 -21.46
CA LYS A 142 -5.67 -6.75 -21.21
C LYS A 142 -4.84 -5.49 -21.47
N ASP A 143 -5.21 -4.67 -22.45
CA ASP A 143 -4.52 -3.41 -22.77
C ASP A 143 -4.73 -2.32 -21.70
N ASN A 144 -5.64 -2.55 -20.75
CA ASN A 144 -5.85 -1.74 -19.56
C ASN A 144 -4.90 -2.12 -18.42
N LEU A 145 -4.31 -3.33 -18.46
CA LEU A 145 -3.29 -3.81 -17.52
C LEU A 145 -1.91 -3.45 -18.08
N ILE A 146 -1.21 -2.52 -17.43
CA ILE A 146 0.16 -2.17 -17.79
C ILE A 146 1.09 -2.94 -16.87
N THR A 147 2.00 -3.71 -17.45
CA THR A 147 3.05 -4.42 -16.72
C THR A 147 4.43 -3.99 -17.17
N GLU A 148 5.24 -3.51 -16.24
CA GLU A 148 6.58 -3.00 -16.53
C GLU A 148 7.63 -3.66 -15.63
N ASN A 149 8.77 -4.04 -16.22
CA ASN A 149 9.95 -4.42 -15.46
C ASN A 149 10.81 -3.17 -15.23
N ILE A 150 10.55 -2.49 -14.11
CA ILE A 150 11.32 -1.31 -13.69
C ILE A 150 12.44 -1.66 -12.70
N SER A 151 12.57 -2.92 -12.28
CA SER A 151 13.53 -3.31 -11.24
C SER A 151 14.97 -2.99 -11.66
N ASP A 152 15.34 -3.22 -12.92
CA ASP A 152 16.68 -2.91 -13.40
C ASP A 152 16.94 -1.39 -13.46
N GLN A 153 15.93 -0.58 -13.81
CA GLN A 153 16.03 0.89 -13.76
C GLN A 153 16.19 1.39 -12.33
N GLN A 154 15.42 0.84 -11.39
CA GLN A 154 15.51 1.17 -9.97
C GLN A 154 16.88 0.79 -9.40
N LEU A 155 17.40 -0.40 -9.73
CA LEU A 155 18.75 -0.83 -9.33
C LEU A 155 19.83 0.11 -9.86
N ALA A 156 19.75 0.52 -11.13
CA ALA A 156 20.70 1.47 -11.71
C ALA A 156 20.63 2.85 -11.05
N GLU A 157 19.43 3.31 -10.66
CA GLU A 157 19.24 4.57 -9.95
C GLU A 157 19.89 4.55 -8.55
N ILE A 158 19.62 3.51 -7.76
CA ILE A 158 20.19 3.39 -6.42
C ILE A 158 21.72 3.28 -6.47
N ASP A 159 22.27 2.54 -7.44
CA ASP A 159 23.72 2.39 -7.62
C ASP A 159 24.36 3.76 -7.93
N ARG A 160 23.72 4.55 -8.80
CA ARG A 160 24.20 5.91 -9.15
C ARG A 160 24.18 6.83 -7.93
N ARG A 161 23.07 6.84 -7.19
CA ARG A 161 22.91 7.67 -5.98
C ARG A 161 23.92 7.29 -4.90
N TYR A 162 24.07 5.99 -4.62
CA TYR A 162 25.05 5.48 -3.67
C TYR A 162 26.48 5.88 -4.06
N SER A 163 26.84 5.68 -5.33
CA SER A 163 28.17 6.05 -5.85
C SER A 163 28.46 7.54 -5.71
N ALA A 164 27.48 8.40 -6.00
CA ALA A 164 27.60 9.84 -5.86
C ALA A 164 27.79 10.26 -4.39
N GLN A 165 26.98 9.73 -3.47
CA GLN A 165 27.07 10.02 -2.04
C GLN A 165 28.41 9.55 -1.46
N ARG A 166 28.82 8.30 -1.76
CA ARG A 166 30.09 7.73 -1.34
C ARG A 166 31.27 8.57 -1.84
N SER A 167 31.25 8.96 -3.11
CA SER A 167 32.27 9.81 -3.72
C SER A 167 32.35 11.17 -3.04
N LEU A 168 31.21 11.85 -2.84
CA LEU A 168 31.16 13.13 -2.17
C LEU A 168 31.74 13.03 -0.76
N LEU A 169 31.23 12.12 0.08
CA LEU A 169 31.68 11.95 1.46
C LEU A 169 33.18 11.62 1.54
N SER A 170 33.69 10.78 0.64
CA SER A 170 35.11 10.42 0.61
C SER A 170 36.05 11.61 0.36
N LYS A 171 35.59 12.68 -0.32
CA LYS A 171 36.40 13.89 -0.56
C LYS A 171 36.64 14.71 0.71
N HIS A 172 35.79 14.54 1.72
CA HIS A 172 35.87 15.26 3.00
C HIS A 172 36.72 14.52 4.06
N ASN A 173 37.35 13.40 3.70
CA ASN A 173 38.31 12.76 4.59
C ASN A 173 39.59 13.58 4.73
N SER A 174 40.41 13.24 5.72
CA SER A 174 41.64 13.97 6.03
C SER A 174 42.57 14.11 4.83
N PHE A 175 42.71 13.07 4.01
CA PHE A 175 43.52 13.08 2.79
C PHE A 175 42.98 14.03 1.71
N GLY A 176 41.68 14.02 1.46
CA GLY A 176 41.01 14.91 0.52
C GLY A 176 41.18 16.38 0.92
N LEU A 177 40.98 16.68 2.21
CA LEU A 177 41.19 18.01 2.76
C LEU A 177 42.68 18.45 2.67
N GLN A 178 43.64 17.53 2.86
CA GLN A 178 45.06 17.84 2.65
C GLN A 178 45.36 18.24 1.22
N ASN A 179 44.74 17.58 0.23
CA ASN A 179 44.91 17.95 -1.18
C ASN A 179 44.31 19.31 -1.49
N THR A 180 43.16 19.65 -0.90
CA THR A 180 42.58 20.99 -0.97
C THR A 180 43.52 22.04 -0.37
N LYS A 181 44.11 21.76 0.78
CA LYS A 181 45.05 22.66 1.47
C LYS A 181 46.29 22.99 0.63
N LYS A 182 46.77 22.04 -0.18
CA LYS A 182 47.89 22.26 -1.12
C LYS A 182 47.54 23.20 -2.29
N LYS A 183 46.24 23.38 -2.61
CA LYS A 183 45.76 24.23 -3.69
C LYS A 183 45.40 25.61 -3.16
N GLN A 184 46.42 26.45 -2.93
CA GLN A 184 46.28 27.75 -2.27
C GLN A 184 45.24 28.68 -2.93
N ASN A 185 45.07 28.59 -4.25
CA ASN A 185 44.13 29.39 -5.04
C ASN A 185 42.65 29.02 -4.77
N VAL A 186 42.38 27.84 -4.21
CA VAL A 186 41.03 27.30 -3.96
C VAL A 186 40.71 27.26 -2.46
N LEU A 187 41.74 27.21 -1.61
CA LEU A 187 41.61 27.05 -0.16
C LEU A 187 40.71 28.12 0.49
N THR A 188 40.90 29.39 0.16
CA THR A 188 40.12 30.48 0.75
C THR A 188 38.64 30.37 0.39
N THR A 189 38.33 30.08 -0.87
CA THR A 189 36.96 29.90 -1.35
C THR A 189 36.29 28.69 -0.69
N GLU A 190 37.03 27.59 -0.52
CA GLU A 190 36.53 26.34 0.06
C GLU A 190 36.27 26.46 1.57
N ILE A 191 37.09 27.24 2.28
CA ILE A 191 36.85 27.62 3.67
C ILE A 191 35.60 28.49 3.76
N GLN A 192 35.51 29.55 2.96
CA GLN A 192 34.36 30.46 2.99
C GLN A 192 33.04 29.71 2.71
N SER A 193 33.03 28.83 1.71
CA SER A 193 31.85 28.02 1.40
C SER A 193 31.41 27.13 2.56
N ARG A 194 32.36 26.54 3.32
CA ARG A 194 32.03 25.76 4.53
C ARG A 194 31.55 26.64 5.69
N GLU A 195 32.11 27.84 5.84
CA GLU A 195 31.67 28.78 6.86
C GLU A 195 30.24 29.27 6.59
N ASP A 196 29.91 29.53 5.33
CA ASP A 196 28.55 29.91 4.92
C ASP A 196 27.57 28.76 5.18
N ALA A 197 27.94 27.52 4.83
CA ALA A 197 27.14 26.33 5.11
C ALA A 197 26.96 26.10 6.62
N LEU A 198 28.05 26.24 7.40
CA LEU A 198 28.03 26.13 8.85
C LEU A 198 27.07 27.15 9.47
N LYS A 199 27.16 28.42 9.05
CA LYS A 199 26.29 29.50 9.54
C LYS A 199 24.82 29.22 9.24
N GLY A 200 24.50 28.72 8.05
CA GLY A 200 23.14 28.36 7.67
C GLY A 200 22.59 27.17 8.46
N LEU A 201 23.41 26.17 8.78
CA LEU A 201 22.99 25.06 9.64
C LEU A 201 22.81 25.50 11.10
N GLU A 202 23.75 26.29 11.62
CA GLU A 202 23.70 26.80 12.99
C GLU A 202 22.45 27.66 13.22
N SER A 203 22.07 28.53 12.28
CA SER A 203 20.87 29.34 12.42
C SER A 203 19.60 28.51 12.57
N VAL A 204 19.53 27.35 11.90
CA VAL A 204 18.37 26.44 12.00
C VAL A 204 18.39 25.66 13.31
N THR A 205 19.54 25.16 13.74
CA THR A 205 19.65 24.42 15.02
C THR A 205 19.50 25.32 16.25
N ASP A 206 19.86 26.59 16.13
CA ASP A 206 19.78 27.56 17.22
C ASP A 206 18.36 27.83 17.70
N LEU A 207 17.37 27.64 16.81
CA LEU A 207 15.95 27.67 17.15
C LEU A 207 15.59 26.65 18.24
N PHE A 208 16.37 25.58 18.38
CA PHE A 208 16.15 24.51 19.35
C PHE A 208 16.90 24.71 20.67
N LYS A 209 17.70 25.77 20.82
CA LYS A 209 18.46 26.06 22.05
C LYS A 209 17.56 26.26 23.27
N SER A 210 16.45 27.00 23.11
CA SER A 210 15.45 27.24 24.15
C SER A 210 14.78 25.94 24.64
N TYR A 211 14.84 24.89 23.84
CA TYR A 211 14.26 23.57 24.11
C TYR A 211 15.31 22.54 24.54
N ASN A 212 16.44 22.99 25.09
CA ASN A 212 17.55 22.15 25.55
C ASN A 212 18.08 21.17 24.49
N LYS A 213 17.90 21.50 23.20
CA LYS A 213 18.30 20.65 22.06
C LYS A 213 17.75 19.22 22.18
N ASN A 214 16.54 19.08 22.71
CA ASN A 214 15.91 17.79 22.95
C ASN A 214 14.56 17.73 22.26
N ALA A 215 14.35 16.72 21.42
CA ALA A 215 13.12 16.57 20.64
C ALA A 215 11.87 16.37 21.53
N GLU A 216 12.01 15.69 22.67
CA GLU A 216 10.92 15.48 23.63
C GLU A 216 10.53 16.83 24.27
N THR A 217 11.52 17.55 24.81
CA THR A 217 11.31 18.86 25.44
C THR A 217 10.73 19.87 24.45
N PHE A 218 11.19 19.87 23.20
CA PHE A 218 10.62 20.68 22.14
C PHE A 218 9.13 20.37 21.93
N ALA A 219 8.79 19.11 21.71
CA ALA A 219 7.41 18.72 21.43
C ALA A 219 6.46 19.06 22.60
N GLU A 220 6.89 18.81 23.84
CA GLU A 220 6.11 19.12 25.04
C GLU A 220 5.86 20.63 25.18
N GLN A 221 6.91 21.44 25.05
CA GLN A 221 6.77 22.89 25.20
C GLN A 221 5.92 23.49 24.08
N ILE A 222 6.04 23.03 22.83
CA ILE A 222 5.19 23.50 21.74
C ILE A 222 3.71 23.19 22.00
N ILE A 223 3.39 21.97 22.45
CA ILE A 223 2.02 21.59 22.80
C ILE A 223 1.49 22.49 23.93
N ILE A 224 2.29 22.69 24.99
CA ILE A 224 1.92 23.57 26.11
C ILE A 224 1.65 24.99 25.63
N THR A 225 2.53 25.56 24.80
CA THR A 225 2.38 26.89 24.22
C THR A 225 1.07 27.01 23.45
N TRP A 226 0.79 26.07 22.54
CA TRP A 226 -0.45 26.08 21.76
C TRP A 226 -1.71 25.97 22.62
N GLN A 227 -1.66 25.23 23.74
CA GLN A 227 -2.78 25.11 24.67
C GLN A 227 -3.03 26.36 25.52
N SER A 228 -2.00 27.16 25.79
CA SER A 228 -2.05 28.27 26.77
C SER A 228 -2.79 29.53 26.32
N GLU A 229 -3.61 29.49 25.26
CA GLU A 229 -4.22 30.65 24.57
C GLU A 229 -3.18 31.70 24.05
N ASN A 230 -1.90 31.51 24.34
CA ASN A 230 -0.78 32.35 23.96
C ASN A 230 -0.12 31.75 22.70
N LEU A 231 -0.72 32.02 21.54
CA LEU A 231 -0.35 31.48 20.23
C LEU A 231 1.00 31.99 19.69
N PHE A 232 1.83 32.64 20.52
CA PHE A 232 3.10 33.17 20.08
C PHE A 232 4.13 32.04 19.99
N VAL A 233 4.10 31.32 18.88
CA VAL A 233 5.23 30.52 18.42
C VAL A 233 6.23 31.49 17.80
N ASP A 234 7.53 31.28 18.07
CA ASP A 234 8.60 32.03 17.39
C ASP A 234 8.35 32.00 15.87
N PRO A 235 8.25 33.17 15.18
CA PRO A 235 8.01 33.23 13.75
C PRO A 235 8.97 32.35 12.92
N SER A 236 10.18 32.14 13.41
CA SER A 236 11.22 31.31 12.78
C SER A 236 10.89 29.81 12.78
N LEU A 237 10.03 29.35 13.69
CA LEU A 237 9.59 27.95 13.77
C LEU A 237 8.39 27.66 12.85
N ILE A 238 7.74 28.68 12.28
CA ILE A 238 6.54 28.50 11.44
C ILE A 238 6.84 27.68 10.18
N GLU A 239 8.01 27.89 9.57
CA GLU A 239 8.43 27.11 8.40
C GLU A 239 8.65 25.62 8.73
N ILE A 240 9.15 25.36 9.94
CA ILE A 240 9.51 24.01 10.41
C ILE A 240 8.26 23.25 10.89
N ILE A 241 7.31 23.98 11.50
CA ILE A 241 6.06 23.44 12.05
C ILE A 241 4.91 23.72 11.07
N SER A 242 5.12 23.44 9.79
CA SER A 242 4.09 23.60 8.77
C SER A 242 3.01 22.50 8.87
N ASP A 243 1.85 22.73 8.25
CA ASP A 243 0.77 21.74 8.25
C ASP A 243 1.17 20.47 7.47
N ASP A 244 2.03 20.60 6.47
CA ASP A 244 2.57 19.46 5.71
C ASP A 244 3.53 18.62 6.56
N ALA A 245 4.29 19.26 7.44
CA ALA A 245 5.23 18.59 8.33
C ALA A 245 4.55 17.92 9.53
N ILE A 246 3.41 18.47 9.99
CA ILE A 246 2.68 18.04 11.19
C ILE A 246 1.20 17.91 10.84
N PRO A 247 0.78 16.79 10.23
CA PRO A 247 -0.61 16.56 9.82
C PRO A 247 -1.65 16.75 10.94
N ALA A 248 -1.30 16.37 12.18
CA ALA A 248 -2.22 16.50 13.32
C ALA A 248 -2.48 17.95 13.74
N LYS A 249 -1.61 18.89 13.34
CA LYS A 249 -1.65 20.31 13.73
C LYS A 249 -2.99 20.96 13.42
N LYS A 250 -3.52 20.76 12.21
CA LYS A 250 -4.79 21.37 11.76
C LYS A 250 -5.97 20.93 12.61
N SER A 251 -6.05 19.64 12.89
CA SER A 251 -7.09 19.06 13.75
C SER A 251 -6.98 19.58 15.18
N PHE A 252 -5.75 19.67 15.71
CA PHE A 252 -5.48 20.19 17.03
C PHE A 252 -5.94 21.66 17.19
N PHE A 253 -5.58 22.53 16.25
CA PHE A 253 -6.01 23.94 16.30
C PHE A 253 -7.53 24.12 16.09
N ARG A 254 -8.18 23.25 15.31
CA ARG A 254 -9.64 23.23 15.20
C ARG A 254 -10.29 22.96 16.56
N LEU A 255 -9.83 21.92 17.27
CA LEU A 255 -10.35 21.56 18.59
C LEU A 255 -10.12 22.65 19.63
N LEU A 256 -8.95 23.30 19.63
CA LEU A 256 -8.68 24.44 20.50
C LEU A 256 -9.63 25.63 20.22
N ARG A 257 -9.97 25.87 18.95
CA ARG A 257 -10.95 26.89 18.56
C ARG A 257 -12.34 26.54 19.07
N ASP A 258 -12.75 25.29 18.92
CA ASP A 258 -14.05 24.81 19.39
C ASP A 258 -14.13 24.90 20.92
N LEU A 259 -13.05 24.55 21.64
CA LEU A 259 -12.95 24.68 23.09
C LEU A 259 -13.07 26.15 23.55
N LYS A 260 -12.46 27.08 22.82
CA LYS A 260 -12.56 28.52 23.08
C LYS A 260 -13.99 29.05 22.84
N ARG A 261 -14.64 28.58 21.77
CA ARG A 261 -16.03 28.91 21.45
C ARG A 261 -16.97 28.40 22.54
N ASN A 262 -16.79 27.15 22.96
CA ASN A 262 -17.54 26.54 24.06
C ASN A 262 -17.35 27.29 25.38
N LYS A 263 -16.12 27.70 25.74
CA LYS A 263 -15.83 28.56 26.90
C LYS A 263 -16.61 29.88 26.88
N HIS A 264 -16.75 30.50 25.69
CA HIS A 264 -17.52 31.73 25.54
C HIS A 264 -19.02 31.50 25.78
N PHE A 265 -19.60 30.44 25.22
CA PHE A 265 -21.01 30.09 25.47
C PHE A 265 -21.27 29.74 26.94
N LEU A 266 -20.39 28.98 27.59
CA LEU A 266 -20.48 28.69 29.02
C LEU A 266 -20.45 29.97 29.88
N SER A 267 -19.66 30.98 29.49
CA SER A 267 -19.62 32.26 30.20
C SER A 267 -20.88 33.12 30.03
N ALA A 268 -21.70 32.83 29.02
CA ALA A 268 -22.92 33.56 28.70
C ALA A 268 -24.21 32.83 29.12
N ALA A 269 -24.12 31.55 29.49
CA ALA A 269 -25.27 30.72 29.84
C ALA A 269 -25.84 31.03 31.22
N LEU A 270 -27.16 30.88 31.38
CA LEU A 270 -27.85 30.98 32.67
C LEU A 270 -27.57 29.74 33.54
N GLU A 271 -27.31 29.96 34.83
CA GLU A 271 -27.08 28.90 35.81
C GLU A 271 -28.27 27.92 35.88
N ASN A 272 -27.96 26.61 35.90
CA ASN A 272 -28.93 25.50 35.98
C ASN A 272 -29.89 25.34 34.79
N SER A 273 -29.46 25.72 33.58
CA SER A 273 -30.20 25.45 32.33
C SER A 273 -29.78 24.13 31.68
N VAL A 274 -30.67 23.47 30.92
CA VAL A 274 -30.32 22.28 30.12
C VAL A 274 -29.18 22.59 29.12
N GLU A 275 -29.15 23.82 28.62
CA GLU A 275 -28.09 24.34 27.74
C GLU A 275 -26.70 24.28 28.39
N ILE A 276 -26.57 24.53 29.71
CA ILE A 276 -25.28 24.46 30.39
C ILE A 276 -24.77 23.01 30.49
N GLU A 277 -25.66 22.04 30.69
CA GLU A 277 -25.31 20.62 30.77
C GLU A 277 -24.80 20.10 29.42
N GLU A 278 -25.48 20.49 28.33
CA GLU A 278 -25.06 20.17 26.96
C GLU A 278 -23.69 20.79 26.63
N LEU A 279 -23.45 22.04 27.01
CA LEU A 279 -22.16 22.70 26.80
C LEU A 279 -21.02 22.05 27.60
N TYR A 280 -21.26 21.60 28.84
CA TYR A 280 -20.25 20.84 29.60
C TYR A 280 -19.97 19.47 28.98
N LYS A 281 -20.97 18.81 28.42
CA LYS A 281 -20.80 17.55 27.69
C LYS A 281 -19.94 17.77 26.43
N GLU A 282 -20.28 18.75 25.60
CA GLU A 282 -19.50 19.13 24.41
C GLU A 282 -18.05 19.45 24.81
N ARG A 283 -17.84 20.19 25.92
CA ARG A 283 -16.51 20.51 26.43
C ARG A 283 -15.69 19.26 26.74
N ASN A 284 -16.28 18.29 27.44
CA ASN A 284 -15.59 17.06 27.81
C ASN A 284 -15.25 16.20 26.58
N GLU A 285 -16.15 16.16 25.58
CA GLU A 285 -15.89 15.50 24.31
C GLU A 285 -14.69 16.13 23.58
N ILE A 286 -14.67 17.47 23.47
CA ILE A 286 -13.55 18.20 22.86
C ILE A 286 -12.23 17.95 23.61
N LEU A 287 -12.26 17.98 24.95
CA LEU A 287 -11.07 17.71 25.77
C LEU A 287 -10.54 16.29 25.57
N ASN A 288 -11.43 15.30 25.52
CA ASN A 288 -11.05 13.91 25.23
C ASN A 288 -10.45 13.75 23.83
N GLU A 289 -11.02 14.41 22.81
CA GLU A 289 -10.45 14.40 21.46
C GLU A 289 -9.05 15.03 21.42
N ILE A 290 -8.83 16.11 22.16
CA ILE A 290 -7.52 16.74 22.31
C ILE A 290 -6.53 15.76 22.95
N GLU A 291 -6.87 15.12 24.07
CA GLU A 291 -5.99 14.15 24.73
C GLU A 291 -5.66 12.96 23.84
N ASN A 292 -6.63 12.44 23.07
CA ASN A 292 -6.40 11.34 22.13
C ASN A 292 -5.46 11.73 20.98
N LEU A 293 -5.45 13.00 20.57
CA LEU A 293 -4.61 13.49 19.47
C LEU A 293 -3.18 13.83 19.90
N LYS A 294 -2.96 14.18 21.18
CA LYS A 294 -1.65 14.60 21.71
C LYS A 294 -0.51 13.60 21.43
N PRO A 295 -0.66 12.28 21.59
CA PRO A 295 0.43 11.34 21.35
C PRO A 295 0.92 11.38 19.90
N ALA A 296 0.01 11.38 18.93
CA ALA A 296 0.35 11.46 17.51
C ALA A 296 1.04 12.79 17.19
N LEU A 297 0.48 13.90 17.69
CA LEU A 297 1.07 15.23 17.51
C LEU A 297 2.47 15.35 18.12
N LYS A 298 2.68 14.75 19.30
CA LYS A 298 3.98 14.75 19.99
C LYS A 298 5.03 14.00 19.18
N GLU A 299 4.71 12.84 18.62
CA GLU A 299 5.63 12.08 17.77
C GLU A 299 5.95 12.80 16.45
N GLU A 300 4.96 13.47 15.83
CA GLU A 300 5.19 14.31 14.65
C GLU A 300 6.17 15.47 14.97
N LEU A 301 5.96 16.20 16.06
CA LEU A 301 6.85 17.27 16.53
C LEU A 301 8.25 16.75 16.85
N LYS A 302 8.36 15.59 17.50
CA LYS A 302 9.65 14.95 17.79
C LYS A 302 10.40 14.56 16.53
N SER A 303 9.68 14.02 15.54
CA SER A 303 10.25 13.65 14.24
C SER A 303 10.88 14.87 13.56
N VAL A 304 10.12 15.97 13.48
CA VAL A 304 10.60 17.24 12.92
C VAL A 304 11.83 17.75 13.67
N ALA A 305 11.77 17.84 15.01
CA ALA A 305 12.92 18.29 15.81
C ALA A 305 14.15 17.41 15.63
N SER A 306 13.97 16.08 15.58
CA SER A 306 15.06 15.12 15.42
C SER A 306 15.80 15.30 14.08
N GLN A 307 15.08 15.63 13.00
CA GLN A 307 15.70 15.92 11.70
C GLN A 307 16.68 17.11 11.79
N HIS A 308 16.34 18.13 12.58
CA HIS A 308 17.19 19.30 12.77
C HIS A 308 18.32 19.03 13.78
N LEU A 309 18.04 18.33 14.88
CA LEU A 309 19.06 17.99 15.88
C LEU A 309 20.13 17.04 15.32
N ASN A 310 19.78 16.17 14.37
CA ASN A 310 20.78 15.35 13.66
C ASN A 310 21.79 16.20 12.86
N ARG A 311 21.44 17.43 12.47
CA ARG A 311 22.36 18.36 11.80
C ARG A 311 23.47 18.86 12.72
N GLU A 312 23.36 18.70 14.05
CA GLU A 312 24.46 19.04 14.96
C GLU A 312 25.71 18.22 14.73
N VAL A 313 25.54 16.97 14.29
CA VAL A 313 26.68 16.10 13.95
C VAL A 313 27.39 16.62 12.69
N GLU A 314 26.62 17.12 11.71
CA GLU A 314 27.13 17.75 10.49
C GLU A 314 27.81 19.09 10.80
N ILE A 315 27.22 19.92 11.66
CA ILE A 315 27.82 21.16 12.16
C ILE A 315 29.17 20.87 12.83
N ALA A 316 29.22 19.88 13.72
CA ALA A 316 30.45 19.48 14.40
C ALA A 316 31.51 19.00 13.39
N GLN A 317 31.09 18.30 12.34
CA GLN A 317 31.98 17.89 11.26
C GLN A 317 32.52 19.08 10.47
N LEU A 318 31.66 20.00 10.00
CA LEU A 318 32.09 21.20 9.27
C LEU A 318 33.07 22.04 10.10
N LYS A 319 32.84 22.17 11.41
CA LYS A 319 33.79 22.83 12.32
C LYS A 319 35.17 22.16 12.31
N ARG A 320 35.22 20.82 12.38
CA ARG A 320 36.48 20.06 12.28
C ARG A 320 37.17 20.28 10.94
N GLU A 321 36.43 20.26 9.83
CA GLU A 321 36.98 20.49 8.49
C GLU A 321 37.56 21.90 8.34
N ILE A 322 36.81 22.94 8.75
CA ILE A 322 37.25 24.34 8.71
C ILE A 322 38.51 24.50 9.56
N LEU A 323 38.52 23.94 10.78
CA LEU A 323 39.69 23.97 11.66
C LEU A 323 40.91 23.33 10.99
N PHE A 324 40.73 22.16 10.38
CA PHE A 324 41.80 21.45 9.67
C PHE A 324 42.37 22.25 8.50
N LEU A 325 41.50 22.88 7.71
CA LEU A 325 41.89 23.69 6.55
C LEU A 325 42.62 24.98 6.96
N LYS A 326 42.20 25.61 8.07
CA LYS A 326 42.84 26.82 8.61
C LYS A 326 44.14 26.58 9.37
N TRP A 327 44.40 25.34 9.80
CA TRP A 327 45.56 24.98 10.60
C TRP A 327 46.89 25.37 9.93
N LYS A 328 47.82 26.01 10.66
CA LYS A 328 49.16 26.36 10.16
C LYS A 328 50.18 25.45 10.83
N ASN A 329 51.07 24.82 10.04
CA ASN A 329 52.01 23.80 10.54
C ASN A 329 52.85 24.30 11.72
N THR A 330 52.82 23.57 12.84
CA THR A 330 53.77 23.68 13.95
C THR A 330 54.51 22.35 14.16
N GLU A 331 55.74 22.40 14.71
CA GLU A 331 56.72 21.30 14.67
C GLU A 331 56.33 20.01 15.42
N ASN A 332 55.18 19.96 16.12
CA ASN A 332 54.75 18.77 16.84
C ASN A 332 53.23 18.73 17.10
N ASP A 333 52.41 18.48 16.07
CA ASP A 333 50.95 18.62 16.20
C ASP A 333 50.22 17.29 16.45
N LYS A 334 50.33 16.77 17.68
CA LYS A 334 49.47 15.69 18.16
C LYS A 334 47.98 16.02 17.98
N GLU A 335 47.60 17.28 18.20
CA GLU A 335 46.24 17.79 18.03
C GLU A 335 45.74 17.72 16.58
N LEU A 336 46.62 17.98 15.59
CA LEU A 336 46.27 17.86 14.18
C LEU A 336 46.01 16.40 13.80
N GLU A 337 46.77 15.47 14.38
CA GLU A 337 46.56 14.04 14.14
C GLU A 337 45.27 13.54 14.78
N GLU A 338 44.95 13.97 15.99
CA GLU A 338 43.66 13.72 16.64
C GLU A 338 42.48 14.27 15.81
N LEU A 339 42.63 15.46 15.22
CA LEU A 339 41.63 16.07 14.35
C LEU A 339 41.40 15.25 13.06
N LYS A 340 42.47 14.78 12.41
CA LYS A 340 42.37 13.88 11.24
C LYS A 340 41.63 12.60 11.59
N ILE A 341 42.01 11.96 12.71
CA ILE A 341 41.37 10.74 13.20
C ILE A 341 39.87 10.97 13.43
N SER A 342 39.50 12.09 14.05
CA SER A 342 38.09 12.42 14.29
C SER A 342 37.32 12.63 12.98
N ILE A 343 37.90 13.31 11.98
CA ILE A 343 37.30 13.50 10.66
C ILE A 343 37.11 12.13 9.98
N ASP A 344 38.16 11.32 9.92
CA ASP A 344 38.14 10.03 9.23
C ASP A 344 37.19 9.04 9.90
N ASN A 345 37.07 9.07 11.23
CA ASN A 345 36.08 8.27 11.97
C ASN A 345 34.64 8.67 11.64
N TYR A 346 34.36 9.97 11.53
CA TYR A 346 33.04 10.46 11.10
C TYR A 346 32.71 9.99 9.68
N ILE A 347 33.66 10.15 8.75
CA ILE A 347 33.50 9.70 7.36
C ILE A 347 33.27 8.19 7.30
N LYS A 348 34.10 7.41 8.00
CA LYS A 348 33.97 5.94 8.07
C LYS A 348 32.63 5.48 8.62
N THR A 349 32.13 6.15 9.65
CA THR A 349 30.84 5.82 10.28
C THR A 349 29.69 6.09 9.32
N ASN A 350 29.70 7.25 8.65
CA ASN A 350 28.66 7.60 7.68
C ASN A 350 28.74 6.74 6.41
N LEU A 351 29.94 6.36 5.96
CA LEU A 351 30.12 5.41 4.86
C LEU A 351 29.44 4.06 5.15
N LYS A 352 29.59 3.53 6.37
CA LYS A 352 28.90 2.31 6.78
C LYS A 352 27.38 2.46 6.81
N LYS A 353 26.89 3.63 7.26
CA LYS A 353 25.45 3.91 7.30
C LYS A 353 24.86 3.92 5.88
N ILE A 354 25.47 4.66 4.95
CA ILE A 354 24.96 4.71 3.57
C ILE A 354 25.09 3.36 2.85
N GLU A 355 26.08 2.54 3.20
CA GLU A 355 26.23 1.17 2.69
C GLU A 355 25.12 0.25 3.20
N ALA A 356 24.80 0.32 4.50
CA ALA A 356 23.69 -0.42 5.07
C ALA A 356 22.34 0.00 4.47
N ASP A 357 22.09 1.30 4.33
CA ASP A 357 20.87 1.84 3.71
C ASP A 357 20.75 1.40 2.23
N PHE A 358 21.87 1.44 1.49
CA PHE A 358 21.95 0.95 0.12
C PHE A 358 21.64 -0.55 0.01
N ASP A 359 22.27 -1.37 0.85
CA ASP A 359 22.06 -2.82 0.84
C ASP A 359 20.61 -3.17 1.18
N GLU A 360 20.01 -2.49 2.16
CA GLU A 360 18.61 -2.69 2.51
C GLU A 360 17.68 -2.39 1.33
N GLU A 361 17.83 -1.24 0.69
CA GLU A 361 17.02 -0.83 -0.46
C GLU A 361 17.22 -1.75 -1.67
N ARG A 362 18.48 -2.08 -1.97
CA ARG A 362 18.85 -3.02 -3.04
C ARG A 362 18.23 -4.40 -2.82
N ASN A 363 18.30 -4.93 -1.60
CA ASN A 363 17.72 -6.24 -1.26
C ASN A 363 16.19 -6.24 -1.38
N LYS A 364 15.52 -5.15 -1.02
CA LYS A 364 14.07 -4.99 -1.24
C LYS A 364 13.71 -5.09 -2.73
N ILE A 365 14.45 -4.41 -3.60
CA ILE A 365 14.22 -4.45 -5.05
C ILE A 365 14.54 -5.83 -5.63
N LEU A 366 15.63 -6.47 -5.18
CA LEU A 366 16.03 -7.80 -5.65
C LEU A 366 15.01 -8.89 -5.30
N LYS A 367 14.36 -8.80 -4.13
CA LYS A 367 13.29 -9.72 -3.73
C LYS A 367 12.14 -9.75 -4.73
N ASP A 368 11.90 -8.63 -5.40
CA ASP A 368 10.83 -8.46 -6.38
C ASP A 368 11.34 -8.42 -7.83
N LYS A 369 12.61 -8.75 -8.10
CA LYS A 369 13.21 -8.66 -9.45
C LYS A 369 12.43 -9.43 -10.54
N ASN A 370 11.81 -10.54 -10.16
CA ASN A 370 11.00 -11.37 -11.07
C ASN A 370 9.51 -10.95 -11.10
N LYS A 371 9.14 -9.88 -10.39
CA LYS A 371 7.79 -9.33 -10.38
C LYS A 371 7.75 -8.06 -11.22
N LEU A 372 6.73 -7.96 -12.04
CA LEU A 372 6.40 -6.77 -12.80
C LEU A 372 5.66 -5.78 -11.89
N THR A 373 5.86 -4.50 -12.09
CA THR A 373 4.92 -3.50 -11.58
C THR A 373 3.64 -3.62 -12.41
N LEU A 374 2.49 -3.67 -11.74
CA LEU A 374 1.17 -3.74 -12.35
C LEU A 374 0.41 -2.44 -12.07
N SER A 375 0.01 -1.73 -13.12
CA SER A 375 -0.86 -0.57 -13.03
C SER A 375 -2.04 -0.70 -14.00
N TRP A 376 -3.08 0.09 -13.78
CA TRP A 376 -4.28 0.12 -14.62
C TRP A 376 -4.39 1.46 -15.32
N LYS A 377 -4.74 1.49 -16.62
CA LYS A 377 -5.10 2.76 -17.29
C LYS A 377 -6.40 3.33 -16.72
N ARG A 378 -7.37 2.45 -16.44
CA ARG A 378 -8.66 2.73 -15.81
C ARG A 378 -9.03 1.57 -14.89
N GLU A 379 -8.71 1.70 -13.61
CA GLU A 379 -8.88 0.61 -12.65
C GLU A 379 -10.36 0.21 -12.50
N ARG A 380 -10.62 -1.10 -12.52
CA ARG A 380 -11.93 -1.65 -12.18
C ARG A 380 -12.01 -1.74 -10.65
N LYS A 381 -12.66 -0.74 -10.03
CA LYS A 381 -12.76 -0.58 -8.57
C LYS A 381 -13.23 -1.83 -7.83
N SER A 382 -14.05 -2.68 -8.44
CA SER A 382 -14.55 -3.91 -7.82
C SER A 382 -13.43 -4.86 -7.38
N TRP A 383 -12.34 -4.94 -8.14
CA TRP A 383 -11.21 -5.83 -7.85
C TRP A 383 -10.13 -5.20 -6.96
N GLY A 384 -10.23 -3.90 -6.69
CA GLY A 384 -9.26 -3.21 -5.83
C GLY A 384 -9.33 -3.67 -4.37
N SER A 385 -10.53 -4.06 -3.92
CA SER A 385 -10.80 -4.50 -2.54
C SER A 385 -10.82 -6.01 -2.34
N ALA A 386 -10.56 -6.81 -3.38
CA ALA A 386 -10.54 -8.27 -3.26
C ALA A 386 -9.38 -8.72 -2.36
N ALA A 387 -9.66 -9.57 -1.38
CA ALA A 387 -8.66 -10.14 -0.47
C ALA A 387 -8.12 -11.48 -0.98
N ALA A 388 -8.91 -12.22 -1.77
CA ALA A 388 -8.48 -13.49 -2.31
C ALA A 388 -7.44 -13.32 -3.44
N PRO A 389 -6.56 -14.31 -3.66
CA PRO A 389 -5.65 -14.35 -4.81
C PRO A 389 -6.37 -14.16 -6.15
N ILE A 390 -5.85 -13.27 -7.00
CA ILE A 390 -6.42 -12.97 -8.32
C ILE A 390 -5.43 -13.34 -9.44
N PHE A 391 -5.92 -14.08 -10.43
CA PHE A 391 -5.24 -14.38 -11.69
C PHE A 391 -6.03 -13.79 -12.85
N PHE A 392 -5.40 -12.95 -13.66
CA PHE A 392 -5.99 -12.43 -14.90
C PHE A 392 -5.57 -13.29 -16.08
N ASP A 393 -6.52 -13.92 -16.77
CA ASP A 393 -6.27 -14.63 -18.02
C ASP A 393 -6.23 -13.63 -19.19
N ILE A 394 -5.04 -13.45 -19.76
CA ILE A 394 -4.79 -12.51 -20.86
C ILE A 394 -4.82 -13.18 -22.25
N GLY A 395 -5.10 -14.49 -22.32
CA GLY A 395 -5.41 -15.22 -23.56
C GLY A 395 -4.23 -15.71 -24.39
N ASP A 396 -3.00 -15.64 -23.89
CA ASP A 396 -1.76 -16.05 -24.58
C ASP A 396 -1.11 -17.30 -23.97
N GLY A 397 -1.87 -18.09 -23.21
CA GLY A 397 -1.38 -19.23 -22.44
C GLY A 397 -0.73 -18.84 -21.09
N TYR A 398 -0.82 -17.56 -20.70
CA TYR A 398 -0.37 -17.07 -19.42
C TYR A 398 -1.50 -16.41 -18.61
N LEU A 399 -1.32 -16.46 -17.30
CA LEU A 399 -2.06 -15.72 -16.30
C LEU A 399 -1.16 -14.63 -15.73
N LEU A 400 -1.71 -13.46 -15.46
CA LEU A 400 -1.08 -12.45 -14.61
C LEU A 400 -1.59 -12.61 -13.18
N TYR A 401 -0.74 -13.13 -12.31
CA TYR A 401 -1.01 -13.21 -10.88
C TYR A 401 -0.80 -11.84 -10.22
N LYS A 402 -1.84 -11.28 -9.61
CA LYS A 402 -1.76 -10.00 -8.88
C LYS A 402 -1.27 -10.25 -7.45
N HIS A 403 -0.09 -9.72 -7.14
CA HIS A 403 0.43 -9.68 -5.77
C HIS A 403 -0.15 -8.47 -5.00
N PRO A 404 -0.04 -8.47 -3.67
CA PRO A 404 -0.12 -7.25 -2.87
C PRO A 404 0.90 -6.19 -3.37
N ASN A 405 0.60 -4.90 -3.15
CA ASN A 405 1.46 -3.76 -3.51
C ASN A 405 1.64 -3.49 -5.01
N ASN A 406 0.61 -3.69 -5.84
CA ASN A 406 0.65 -3.37 -7.27
C ASN A 406 1.79 -4.06 -8.02
N LYS A 407 2.13 -5.29 -7.62
CA LYS A 407 3.07 -6.16 -8.33
C LYS A 407 2.33 -7.30 -9.01
N ALA A 408 2.90 -7.85 -10.08
CA ALA A 408 2.37 -9.00 -10.78
C ALA A 408 3.46 -9.99 -11.16
N SER A 409 3.10 -11.26 -11.28
CA SER A 409 3.94 -12.29 -11.90
C SER A 409 3.21 -12.91 -13.06
N ARG A 410 3.94 -13.19 -14.14
CA ARG A 410 3.42 -13.96 -15.26
C ARG A 410 3.56 -15.45 -14.94
N VAL A 411 2.46 -16.18 -14.97
CA VAL A 411 2.36 -17.62 -14.63
C VAL A 411 1.85 -18.34 -15.86
N LYS A 412 2.49 -19.43 -16.29
CA LYS A 412 1.94 -20.23 -17.39
C LYS A 412 0.69 -20.94 -16.94
N VAL A 413 -0.31 -21.07 -17.82
CA VAL A 413 -1.52 -21.84 -17.53
C VAL A 413 -1.18 -23.29 -17.13
N CYS A 414 -0.18 -23.92 -17.76
CA CYS A 414 0.26 -25.27 -17.39
C CYS A 414 0.81 -25.37 -15.96
N ASP A 415 1.50 -24.33 -15.47
CA ASP A 415 2.06 -24.29 -14.11
C ASP A 415 0.93 -24.07 -13.09
N PHE A 416 -0.04 -23.23 -13.43
CA PHE A 416 -1.27 -23.06 -12.64
C PHE A 416 -2.03 -24.38 -12.52
N MET A 417 -2.24 -25.07 -13.64
CA MET A 417 -2.91 -26.37 -13.65
C MET A 417 -2.12 -27.41 -12.87
N SER A 418 -0.80 -27.50 -13.05
CA SER A 418 0.05 -28.44 -12.29
C SER A 418 -0.03 -28.22 -10.78
N LYS A 419 -0.28 -26.99 -10.34
CA LYS A 419 -0.40 -26.63 -8.93
C LYS A 419 -1.77 -27.01 -8.34
N TYR A 420 -2.85 -26.75 -9.07
CA TYR A 420 -4.22 -26.87 -8.55
C TYR A 420 -4.99 -28.09 -9.08
N ASN A 421 -4.45 -28.78 -10.08
CA ASN A 421 -4.89 -30.08 -10.60
C ASN A 421 -3.66 -30.99 -10.87
N PRO A 422 -2.94 -31.44 -9.83
CA PRO A 422 -1.68 -32.17 -10.01
C PRO A 422 -1.83 -33.58 -10.64
N GLY A 423 -3.06 -34.09 -10.77
CA GLY A 423 -3.35 -35.43 -11.28
C GLY A 423 -3.40 -35.54 -12.82
N GLU A 424 -3.28 -34.42 -13.54
CA GLU A 424 -3.42 -34.34 -15.01
C GLU A 424 -2.06 -34.34 -15.74
N ARG A 425 -1.05 -35.03 -15.19
CA ARG A 425 0.29 -35.15 -15.83
C ARG A 425 0.33 -36.14 -16.98
#